data_AF-A0A955C205-F1
#
_entry.id   AF-A0A955C205-F1
#
_cell.length_a   1.000
_cell.length_b   1.000
_cell.length_c   1.000
_cell.angle_alpha   90.00
_cell.angle_beta   90.00
_cell.angle_gamma   90.00
#
_symmetry.space_group_name_H-M   'P 1'
#
loop_
_entity.id
_entity.type
_entity.pdbx_description
1 polymer ?
#
loop_
_entity_poly.entity_id
_entity_poly.type
_entity_poly.pdbx_seq_one_letter_code
_entity_poly.pdbx_strand_id
1 'polypeptide(L)'
;MGKQADVKPAERREAVLALIKREESAEVLARRYGVSAQTLYRWRDDFLAAGDAALAGPNGKGKDPRDEQIRRLEKEVARRDQVIGELTIANRLFKKLSDGSL
;
A
#
# COMPACT_ATOMS: atom_id res chain seq x y z
N MET A 1 -12.70 -12.95 16.73
CA MET A 1 -12.30 -11.79 15.91
C MET A 1 -13.55 -11.26 15.24
N GLY A 2 -14.02 -10.06 15.61
CA GLY A 2 -15.29 -9.53 15.12
C GLY A 2 -15.24 -9.30 13.62
N LYS A 3 -16.24 -9.80 12.89
CA LYS A 3 -16.48 -9.50 11.47
C LYS A 3 -16.27 -7.99 11.26
N GLN A 4 -15.31 -7.61 10.43
CA GLN A 4 -15.37 -6.29 9.82
C GLN A 4 -16.67 -6.29 9.02
N ALA A 5 -17.66 -5.52 9.49
CA ALA A 5 -18.83 -5.23 8.67
C ALA A 5 -18.31 -4.68 7.34
N ASP A 6 -18.91 -5.14 6.23
CA ASP A 6 -18.57 -4.74 4.85
C ASP A 6 -19.05 -3.30 4.60
N VAL A 7 -18.55 -2.37 5.43
CA VAL A 7 -18.88 -0.96 5.35
C VAL A 7 -18.10 -0.38 4.19
N LYS A 8 -18.83 0.19 3.23
CA LYS A 8 -18.21 0.74 2.02
C LYS A 8 -17.24 1.85 2.40
N PRO A 9 -16.17 2.08 1.61
CA PRO A 9 -15.21 3.15 1.90
C PRO A 9 -15.84 4.54 2.08
N ALA A 10 -16.91 4.85 1.32
CA ALA A 10 -17.64 6.09 1.44
C ALA A 10 -18.38 6.23 2.79
N GLU A 11 -19.05 5.17 3.24
CA GLU A 11 -19.76 5.11 4.52
C GLU A 11 -18.78 5.18 5.69
N ARG A 12 -17.63 4.49 5.59
CA ARG A 12 -16.53 4.60 6.57
C ARG A 12 -16.04 6.04 6.69
N ARG A 13 -15.84 6.74 5.56
CA ARG A 13 -15.42 8.15 5.55
C ARG A 13 -16.48 9.05 6.21
N GLU A 14 -17.76 8.85 5.89
CA GLU A 14 -18.85 9.60 6.49
C GLU A 14 -18.91 9.43 8.01
N ALA A 15 -18.81 8.18 8.49
CA ALA A 15 -18.79 7.87 9.91
C ALA A 15 -17.63 8.56 10.65
N VAL A 16 -16.43 8.56 10.05
CA VAL A 16 -15.25 9.22 10.61
C VAL A 16 -15.44 10.73 10.66
N LEU A 17 -15.98 11.35 9.61
CA LEU A 17 -16.23 12.80 9.58
C LEU A 17 -17.28 13.23 10.61
N ALA A 18 -18.36 12.46 10.77
CA ALA A 18 -19.37 12.71 11.79
C ALA A 18 -18.78 12.66 13.21
N LEU A 19 -17.90 11.68 13.46
CA LEU A 19 -17.18 11.56 14.74
C LEU A 19 -16.25 12.76 14.99
N ILE A 20 -15.47 13.19 14.00
CA ILE A 20 -14.52 14.32 14.13
C ILE A 20 -15.26 15.63 14.37
N LYS A 21 -16.38 15.85 13.68
CA LYS A 21 -17.25 17.01 13.86
C LYS A 21 -18.04 16.99 15.16
N ARG A 22 -18.03 15.87 15.90
CA ARG A 22 -18.79 15.65 17.13
C ARG A 22 -20.30 15.84 16.94
N GLU A 23 -20.81 15.44 15.78
CA GLU A 23 -22.25 15.50 15.48
C GLU A 23 -23.04 14.56 16.42
N GLU A 24 -22.47 13.40 16.74
CA GLU A 24 -23.04 12.38 17.62
C GLU A 24 -21.95 11.67 18.43
N SER A 25 -22.34 10.87 19.44
CA SER A 25 -21.40 10.06 20.22
C SER A 25 -20.88 8.87 19.41
N ALA A 26 -19.68 8.38 19.77
CA ALA A 26 -19.05 7.25 19.10
C ALA A 26 -19.92 5.97 19.17
N GLU A 27 -20.67 5.78 20.26
CA GLU A 27 -21.55 4.63 20.47
C GLU A 27 -22.79 4.67 19.57
N VAL A 28 -23.33 5.86 19.28
CA VAL A 28 -24.47 6.01 18.37
C VAL A 28 -24.01 5.76 16.94
N LEU A 29 -22.89 6.37 16.53
CA LEU A 29 -22.29 6.17 15.21
C LEU A 29 -21.90 4.70 14.99
N ALA A 30 -21.25 4.07 15.97
CA ALA A 30 -20.86 2.67 15.91
C ALA A 30 -22.06 1.74 15.64
N ARG A 31 -23.18 1.96 16.35
CA ARG A 31 -24.42 1.19 16.12
C ARG A 31 -25.02 1.43 14.73
N ARG A 32 -25.06 2.69 14.27
CA ARG A 32 -25.58 3.06 12.94
C ARG A 32 -24.84 2.33 11.81
N TYR A 33 -23.52 2.29 11.90
CA TYR A 33 -22.66 1.66 10.88
C TYR A 33 -22.35 0.18 11.16
N GLY A 34 -22.98 -0.43 12.18
CA GLY A 34 -22.82 -1.85 12.48
C GLY A 34 -21.40 -2.26 12.93
N VAL A 35 -20.65 -1.35 13.56
CA VAL A 35 -19.27 -1.58 14.02
C VAL A 35 -19.14 -1.34 15.52
N SER A 36 -17.99 -1.71 16.11
CA SER A 36 -17.66 -1.31 17.48
C SER A 36 -17.13 0.13 17.53
N ALA A 37 -17.32 0.82 18.66
CA ALA A 37 -16.71 2.13 18.89
C ALA A 37 -15.18 2.09 18.75
N GLN A 38 -14.54 1.00 19.18
CA GLN A 38 -13.10 0.76 18.98
C GLN A 38 -12.74 0.73 17.48
N THR A 39 -13.55 0.09 16.64
CA THR A 39 -13.33 0.07 15.18
C THR A 39 -13.46 1.48 14.60
N LEU A 40 -14.45 2.24 15.05
CA LEU A 40 -14.65 3.62 14.61
C LEU A 40 -13.49 4.54 15.02
N TYR A 41 -12.96 4.39 16.24
CA TYR A 41 -11.75 5.12 16.66
C TYR A 41 -10.53 4.75 15.83
N ARG A 42 -10.31 3.45 15.58
CA ARG A 42 -9.23 3.03 14.68
C ARG A 42 -9.39 3.66 13.29
N TRP A 43 -10.62 3.72 12.76
CA TRP A 43 -10.85 4.37 11.47
C TRP A 43 -10.53 5.85 11.47
N ARG A 44 -10.85 6.57 12.55
CA ARG A 44 -10.47 7.98 12.73
C ARG A 44 -8.95 8.13 12.76
N ASP A 45 -8.26 7.28 13.52
CA ASP A 45 -6.81 7.37 13.68
C ASP A 45 -6.09 7.09 12.34
N ASP A 46 -6.52 6.05 11.60
CA ASP A 46 -6.03 5.76 10.24
C ASP A 46 -6.27 6.95 9.30
N PHE A 47 -7.44 7.58 9.36
CA PHE A 47 -7.83 8.70 8.50
C PHE A 47 -6.98 9.94 8.77
N LEU A 48 -6.75 10.27 10.05
CA LEU A 48 -5.93 11.41 10.45
C LEU A 48 -4.45 11.17 10.09
N ALA A 49 -3.91 9.97 10.35
CA ALA A 49 -2.52 9.65 10.00
C ALA A 49 -2.28 9.73 8.49
N ALA A 50 -3.21 9.23 7.67
CA ALA A 50 -3.13 9.35 6.22
C ALA A 50 -3.27 10.81 5.75
N GLY A 51 -4.14 11.60 6.40
CA GLY A 51 -4.30 13.03 6.15
C GLY A 51 -3.02 13.81 6.45
N ASP A 52 -2.40 13.56 7.60
CA ASP A 52 -1.14 14.18 8.01
C ASP A 52 -0.01 13.83 7.03
N ALA A 53 0.09 12.56 6.63
CA ALA A 53 1.08 12.12 5.64
C ALA A 53 0.88 12.80 4.27
N ALA A 54 -0.38 12.95 3.82
CA ALA A 54 -0.69 13.64 2.57
C ALA A 54 -0.35 15.15 2.64
N LEU A 55 -0.63 15.80 3.78
CA LEU A 55 -0.35 17.22 4.00
C LEU A 55 1.13 17.53 4.17
N ALA A 56 1.91 16.58 4.71
CA ALA A 56 3.37 16.70 4.81
C ALA A 56 4.05 16.85 3.43
N GLY A 57 3.36 16.44 2.36
CA GLY A 57 3.83 16.58 0.98
C GLY A 57 5.02 15.66 0.66
N PRO A 58 5.53 15.70 -0.59
CA PRO A 58 6.58 14.78 -1.06
C PRO A 58 7.92 14.90 -0.31
N ASN A 59 8.11 15.96 0.48
CA ASN A 59 9.31 16.21 1.28
C ASN A 59 9.09 16.05 2.78
N GLY A 60 7.85 15.89 3.24
CA GLY A 60 7.51 15.75 4.65
C GLY A 60 7.56 14.30 5.07
N LYS A 61 8.68 13.91 5.70
CA LYS A 61 8.92 12.70 6.49
C LYS A 61 7.70 11.78 6.70
N GLY A 62 7.43 11.01 5.67
CA GLY A 62 6.43 9.96 5.65
C GLY A 62 6.65 9.13 4.40
N LYS A 63 7.89 8.69 4.17
CA LYS A 63 8.21 7.68 3.17
C LYS A 63 7.26 6.52 3.45
N ASP A 64 6.36 6.20 2.53
CA ASP A 64 5.52 5.04 2.68
C ASP A 64 6.48 3.87 2.95
N PRO A 65 6.31 3.04 4.00
CA PRO A 65 7.19 1.89 4.21
C PRO A 65 7.30 1.02 2.94
N ARG A 66 6.27 1.07 2.07
CA ARG A 66 6.29 0.45 0.75
C ARG A 66 7.26 1.09 -0.22
N ASP A 67 7.58 2.38 -0.14
CA ASP A 67 8.49 3.07 -1.07
C ASP A 67 9.89 2.48 -1.03
N GLU A 68 10.39 2.12 0.16
CA GLU A 68 11.70 1.50 0.30
C GLU A 68 11.70 0.08 -0.26
N GLN A 69 10.60 -0.65 -0.05
CA GLN A 69 10.38 -1.97 -0.61
C GLN A 69 10.28 -1.91 -2.14
N ILE A 70 9.54 -0.94 -2.69
CA ILE A 70 9.41 -0.70 -4.14
C ILE A 70 10.78 -0.40 -4.74
N ARG A 71 11.53 0.55 -4.18
CA ARG A 71 12.89 0.87 -4.65
C ARG A 71 13.84 -0.33 -4.60
N ARG A 72 13.72 -1.18 -3.57
CA ARG A 72 14.50 -2.42 -3.47
C ARG A 72 14.11 -3.40 -4.57
N LEU A 73 12.82 -3.60 -4.80
CA LEU A 73 12.30 -4.50 -5.83
C LEU A 73 12.67 -4.02 -7.23
N GLU A 74 12.57 -2.72 -7.51
CA GLU A 74 13.00 -2.12 -8.79
C GLU A 74 14.48 -2.40 -9.09
N LYS A 75 15.36 -2.26 -8.08
CA LYS A 75 16.78 -2.61 -8.21
C LYS A 75 17.00 -4.10 -8.47
N GLU A 76 16.22 -4.95 -7.81
CA GLU A 76 16.32 -6.41 -8.01
C GLU A 76 15.87 -6.80 -9.42
N VAL A 77 14.78 -6.23 -9.92
CA VAL A 77 14.28 -6.43 -11.29
C VAL A 77 15.36 -6.01 -12.30
N ALA A 78 15.89 -4.80 -12.17
CA ALA A 78 16.94 -4.30 -13.07
C ALA A 78 18.19 -5.21 -13.08
N ARG A 79 18.60 -5.71 -11.91
CA ARG A 79 19.72 -6.66 -11.81
C ARG A 79 19.41 -7.98 -12.51
N ARG A 80 18.19 -8.52 -12.34
CA ARG A 80 17.78 -9.77 -12.98
C ARG A 80 17.73 -9.62 -14.49
N ASP A 81 17.21 -8.50 -15.01
CA ASP A 81 17.17 -8.21 -16.44
C ASP A 81 18.58 -8.17 -17.06
N GLN A 82 19.54 -7.56 -16.36
CA GLN A 82 20.94 -7.56 -16.79
C GLN A 82 21.51 -8.98 -16.88
N VAL A 83 21.35 -9.78 -15.82
CA VAL A 83 21.85 -11.17 -15.78
C VAL A 83 21.21 -12.02 -16.89
N ILE A 84 19.90 -11.85 -17.14
CA ILE A 84 19.20 -12.53 -18.24
C ILE A 84 19.81 -12.12 -19.59
N GLY A 85 20.12 -10.84 -19.79
CA GLY A 85 20.79 -10.36 -20.99
C GLY A 85 22.15 -11.01 -21.21
N GLU A 86 23.00 -11.01 -20.18
CA GLU A 86 24.34 -11.64 -20.20
C GLU A 86 24.25 -13.14 -20.52
N LEU A 87 23.36 -13.87 -19.83
CA LEU A 87 23.13 -15.30 -20.07
C LEU A 87 22.56 -15.58 -21.47
N THR A 88 21.74 -14.68 -22.01
CA THR A 88 21.19 -14.81 -23.37
C THR A 88 22.30 -14.69 -24.42
N ILE A 89 23.22 -13.74 -24.25
CA ILE A 89 24.38 -13.58 -25.13
C ILE A 89 25.28 -14.81 -25.02
N ALA A 90 25.63 -15.24 -23.80
CA ALA A 90 26.45 -16.41 -23.56
C ALA A 90 25.87 -17.68 -24.20
N ASN A 91 24.56 -17.91 -24.05
CA ASN A 91 23.87 -19.04 -24.68
C ASN A 91 23.91 -18.98 -26.21
N ARG A 92 23.73 -17.80 -26.82
CA ARG A 92 23.81 -17.64 -28.28
C ARG A 92 25.22 -17.94 -28.79
N LEU A 93 26.25 -17.46 -28.09
CA LEU A 93 27.64 -17.74 -28.44
C LEU A 93 27.97 -19.23 -28.31
N PHE A 94 27.56 -19.86 -27.20
CA PHE A 94 27.76 -21.28 -26.99
C PHE A 94 27.10 -22.12 -28.10
N LYS A 95 25.85 -21.80 -28.49
CA LYS A 95 25.18 -22.46 -29.60
C LYS A 95 25.92 -22.30 -30.93
N LYS A 96 26.40 -21.09 -31.25
CA LYS A 96 27.19 -20.89 -32.48
C LYS A 96 28.50 -21.69 -32.49
N LEU A 97 29.15 -21.81 -31.33
CA LEU A 97 30.37 -22.62 -31.17
C LEU A 97 30.06 -24.12 -31.30
N SER A 98 28.98 -24.61 -30.68
CA SER A 98 28.58 -26.02 -30.76
C SER A 98 28.13 -26.42 -32.16
N ASP A 99 27.49 -25.49 -32.89
CA ASP A 99 26.97 -25.73 -34.23
C ASP A 99 28.03 -25.49 -35.33
N GLY A 100 29.30 -25.24 -34.94
CA GLY A 100 30.43 -25.06 -35.86
C GLY A 100 30.30 -23.85 -36.80
N SER A 101 29.48 -22.86 -36.43
CA SER A 101 29.06 -21.73 -37.27
C SER A 101 29.81 -20.43 -36.97
N LEU A 102 31.02 -20.52 -36.41
CA LEU A 102 31.87 -19.40 -35.99
C LEU A 102 33.17 -19.34 -36.78
#